data_AF-A0A396IE85-F1
#
_entry.id   AF-A0A396IE85-F1
#
_cell.length_a   1.000
_cell.length_b   1.000
_cell.length_c   1.000
_cell.angle_alpha   90.00
_cell.angle_beta   90.00
_cell.angle_gamma   90.00
#
_symmetry.space_group_name_H-M   'P 1'
#
loop_
_entity.id
_entity.type
_entity.pdbx_description
1 polymer ?
#
loop_
_entity_poly.entity_id
_entity_poly.type
_entity_poly.pdbx_seq_one_letter_code
_entity_poly.pdbx_strand_id
1 'polypeptide(L)'
;MKIGEKIFSIGFLFINIGVVAYVVGNISHVLAPDVGPTGRYQARRLRVLSFCRQHNLPMHLQNEVSTHLELEYASNLEPSEEHGIFKSLPMPICKMILNYLYNNYMTDSYLFEGVSNAIRLQLVHEMEPVFYLANSTVILQDEFPVCFYFVVRGSVELKSFKNGVERDAGTAIAGNVFGQSCVLCNKPQLFTAKTREVCQLLKLDRDTLNDILKENPIAASNIMDNEILILKELVEEHNDPDMTDVLGEIERKKARDEAPGIA
;
A
#
# COMPACT_ATOMS: atom_id res chain seq x y z
N MET A 1 21.73 54.09 -51.17
CA MET A 1 21.89 52.69 -50.73
C MET A 1 22.67 51.92 -51.77
N LYS A 2 23.92 51.58 -51.48
CA LYS A 2 24.86 50.87 -52.37
C LYS A 2 24.37 49.43 -52.63
N ILE A 3 24.78 48.82 -53.74
CA ILE A 3 24.43 47.41 -54.05
C ILE A 3 24.85 46.46 -52.91
N GLY A 4 26.04 46.67 -52.32
CA GLY A 4 26.52 45.87 -51.18
C GLY A 4 25.63 45.96 -49.94
N GLU A 5 25.07 47.13 -49.64
CA GLU A 5 24.15 47.33 -48.50
C GLU A 5 22.84 46.54 -48.70
N LYS A 6 22.34 46.48 -49.94
CA LYS A 6 21.15 45.69 -50.31
C LYS A 6 21.40 44.19 -50.12
N ILE A 7 22.53 43.68 -50.63
CA ILE A 7 22.88 42.25 -50.53
C ILE A 7 23.08 41.85 -49.06
N PHE A 8 23.78 42.67 -48.27
CA PHE A 8 23.96 42.43 -46.84
C PHE A 8 22.64 42.37 -46.07
N SER A 9 21.72 43.32 -46.33
CA SER A 9 20.41 43.35 -45.68
C SER A 9 19.55 42.12 -45.98
N ILE A 10 19.60 41.62 -47.23
CA ILE A 10 18.89 40.39 -47.64
C ILE A 10 19.46 39.17 -46.90
N GLY A 11 20.80 39.02 -46.87
CA GLY A 11 21.44 37.92 -46.14
C GLY A 11 21.13 37.93 -44.63
N PHE A 12 21.18 39.11 -44.01
CA PHE A 12 20.85 39.31 -42.60
C PHE A 12 19.39 38.96 -42.28
N LEU A 13 18.45 39.23 -43.19
CA LEU A 13 17.04 38.88 -43.04
C LEU A 13 16.81 37.36 -43.03
N PHE A 14 17.45 36.62 -43.94
CA PHE A 14 17.36 35.15 -43.95
C PHE A 14 17.93 34.53 -42.66
N ILE A 15 19.05 35.05 -42.17
CA ILE A 15 19.64 34.60 -40.90
C ILE A 15 18.68 34.90 -39.73
N ASN A 16 18.07 36.09 -39.69
CA ASN A 16 17.08 36.44 -38.67
C ASN A 16 15.88 35.48 -38.66
N ILE A 17 15.30 35.20 -39.83
CA ILE A 17 14.18 34.26 -39.96
C ILE A 17 14.58 32.86 -39.47
N GLY A 18 15.78 32.40 -39.82
CA GLY A 18 16.32 31.12 -39.34
C GLY A 18 16.50 31.07 -37.82
N VAL A 19 17.04 32.13 -37.21
CA VAL A 19 17.20 32.23 -35.75
C VAL A 19 15.85 32.28 -35.05
N VAL A 20 14.89 33.07 -35.53
CA VAL A 20 13.54 33.14 -34.95
C VAL A 20 12.82 31.79 -35.06
N ALA A 21 12.90 31.11 -36.21
CA ALA A 21 12.33 29.78 -36.39
C ALA A 21 12.98 28.73 -35.47
N TYR A 22 14.30 28.77 -35.30
CA TYR A 22 15.03 27.89 -34.37
C TYR A 22 14.64 28.15 -32.91
N VAL A 23 14.57 29.42 -32.48
CA VAL A 23 14.15 29.78 -31.12
C VAL A 23 12.71 29.34 -30.85
N VAL A 24 11.77 29.61 -31.76
CA VAL A 24 10.37 29.18 -31.64
C VAL A 24 10.26 27.65 -31.64
N GLY A 25 11.05 26.94 -32.45
CA GLY A 25 11.09 25.47 -32.47
C GLY A 25 11.59 24.87 -31.16
N ASN A 26 12.69 25.38 -30.59
CA ASN A 26 13.21 24.92 -29.31
C ASN A 26 12.27 25.26 -28.14
N ILE A 27 11.71 26.48 -28.13
CA ILE A 27 10.66 26.85 -27.16
C ILE A 27 9.48 25.89 -27.31
N SER A 28 9.04 25.56 -28.53
CA SER A 28 7.94 24.62 -28.75
C SER A 28 8.26 23.18 -28.34
N HIS A 29 9.53 22.76 -28.33
CA HIS A 29 9.95 21.45 -27.83
C HIS A 29 10.06 21.42 -26.29
N VAL A 30 10.39 22.55 -25.66
CA VAL A 30 10.54 22.68 -24.18
C VAL A 30 9.21 23.03 -23.50
N LEU A 31 8.34 23.80 -24.17
CA LEU A 31 6.96 24.14 -23.75
C LEU A 31 5.90 23.29 -24.45
N ALA A 32 6.26 22.35 -25.33
CA ALA A 32 5.36 21.24 -25.63
C ALA A 32 4.95 20.65 -24.28
N PRO A 33 3.65 20.56 -23.95
CA PRO A 33 3.23 19.83 -22.79
C PRO A 33 3.48 18.35 -23.06
N ASP A 34 4.71 17.90 -22.80
CA ASP A 34 4.87 16.58 -22.23
C ASP A 34 3.89 16.54 -21.06
N VAL A 35 3.01 15.54 -21.09
CA VAL A 35 2.02 15.35 -20.06
C VAL A 35 2.79 14.73 -18.89
N GLY A 36 3.62 15.56 -18.26
CA GLY A 36 4.56 15.13 -17.22
C GLY A 36 3.82 14.70 -15.94
N PRO A 37 4.56 14.29 -14.90
CA PRO A 37 3.97 13.80 -13.64
C PRO A 37 2.87 14.74 -13.11
N THR A 38 3.17 16.04 -13.05
CA THR A 38 2.23 17.11 -12.65
C THR A 38 0.97 17.16 -13.52
N GLY A 39 1.11 17.05 -14.86
CA GLY A 39 -0.01 17.13 -15.80
C GLY A 39 -0.94 15.92 -15.72
N ARG A 40 -0.36 14.70 -15.66
CA ARG A 40 -1.12 13.45 -15.47
C ARG A 40 -1.85 13.45 -14.13
N TYR A 41 -1.17 13.90 -13.09
CA TYR A 41 -1.74 14.04 -11.76
C TYR A 41 -2.93 15.00 -11.75
N GLN A 42 -2.79 16.23 -12.30
CA GLN A 42 -3.91 17.16 -12.36
C GLN A 42 -5.10 16.60 -13.19
N ALA A 43 -4.83 15.92 -14.31
CA ALA A 43 -5.86 15.26 -15.11
C ALA A 43 -6.54 14.07 -14.38
N ARG A 44 -5.82 13.32 -13.53
CA ARG A 44 -6.40 12.28 -12.65
C ARG A 44 -7.25 12.92 -11.55
N ARG A 45 -6.71 13.91 -10.84
CA ARG A 45 -7.42 14.61 -9.75
C ARG A 45 -8.71 15.27 -10.25
N LEU A 46 -8.68 15.95 -11.39
CA LEU A 46 -9.89 16.53 -11.99
C LEU A 46 -10.93 15.48 -12.34
N ARG A 47 -10.53 14.32 -12.92
CA ARG A 47 -11.45 13.21 -13.21
C ARG A 47 -12.09 12.67 -11.93
N VAL A 48 -11.30 12.34 -10.90
CA VAL A 48 -11.84 11.81 -9.65
C VAL A 48 -12.76 12.82 -8.96
N LEU A 49 -12.35 14.09 -8.84
CA LEU A 49 -13.21 15.12 -8.24
C LEU A 49 -14.50 15.37 -9.06
N SER A 50 -14.44 15.26 -10.40
CA SER A 50 -15.65 15.36 -11.24
C SER A 50 -16.61 14.20 -11.00
N PHE A 51 -16.10 12.97 -10.83
CA PHE A 51 -16.87 11.80 -10.46
C PHE A 51 -17.53 11.98 -9.07
N CYS A 52 -16.77 12.41 -8.06
CA CYS A 52 -17.31 12.65 -6.72
C CYS A 52 -18.46 13.68 -6.72
N ARG A 53 -18.36 14.75 -7.53
CA ARG A 53 -19.43 15.74 -7.70
C ARG A 53 -20.63 15.19 -8.46
N GLN A 54 -20.40 14.45 -9.55
CA GLN A 54 -21.46 13.86 -10.37
C GLN A 54 -22.33 12.88 -9.56
N HIS A 55 -21.72 12.18 -8.60
CA HIS A 55 -22.42 11.24 -7.71
C HIS A 55 -22.86 11.87 -6.37
N ASN A 56 -22.81 13.20 -6.24
CA ASN A 56 -23.23 13.95 -5.04
C ASN A 56 -22.60 13.43 -3.72
N LEU A 57 -21.32 13.02 -3.75
CA LEU A 57 -20.66 12.53 -2.54
C LEU A 57 -20.57 13.64 -1.47
N PRO A 58 -20.80 13.33 -0.18
CA PRO A 58 -20.62 14.27 0.92
C PRO A 58 -19.25 14.95 0.93
N MET A 59 -19.20 16.21 1.37
CA MET A 59 -17.97 17.01 1.28
C MET A 59 -16.80 16.43 2.11
N HIS A 60 -17.07 15.66 3.16
CA HIS A 60 -16.01 14.96 3.91
C HIS A 60 -15.29 13.92 3.05
N LEU A 61 -16.02 13.08 2.28
CA LEU A 61 -15.43 12.13 1.35
C LEU A 61 -14.71 12.82 0.20
N GLN A 62 -15.22 13.96 -0.30
CA GLN A 62 -14.53 14.73 -1.33
C GLN A 62 -13.18 15.27 -0.84
N ASN A 63 -13.12 15.76 0.40
CA ASN A 63 -11.90 16.23 1.03
C ASN A 63 -10.92 15.08 1.30
N GLU A 64 -11.40 13.95 1.82
CA GLU A 64 -10.60 12.75 2.07
C GLU A 64 -9.97 12.22 0.77
N VAL A 65 -10.75 12.12 -0.31
CA VAL A 65 -10.26 11.72 -1.64
C VAL A 65 -9.29 12.75 -2.23
N SER A 66 -9.55 14.06 -2.10
CA SER A 66 -8.61 15.09 -2.58
C SER A 66 -7.29 15.05 -1.82
N THR A 67 -7.34 14.86 -0.50
CA THR A 67 -6.17 14.78 0.38
C THR A 67 -5.37 13.50 0.10
N HIS A 68 -6.05 12.36 -0.11
CA HIS A 68 -5.42 11.12 -0.59
C HIS A 68 -4.71 11.33 -1.92
N LEU A 69 -5.32 12.01 -2.89
CA LEU A 69 -4.69 12.28 -4.19
C LEU A 69 -3.50 13.25 -4.06
N GLU A 70 -3.59 14.26 -3.20
CA GLU A 70 -2.51 15.23 -2.97
C GLU A 70 -1.31 14.60 -2.28
N LEU A 71 -1.52 13.62 -1.40
CA LEU A 71 -0.43 12.91 -0.75
C LEU A 71 -0.01 11.64 -1.49
N GLU A 72 -0.83 11.03 -2.32
CA GLU A 72 -0.35 10.09 -3.36
C GLU A 72 0.60 10.82 -4.32
N TYR A 73 0.32 12.09 -4.65
CA TYR A 73 1.26 12.92 -5.40
C TYR A 73 2.48 13.35 -4.56
N ALA A 74 2.31 13.65 -3.26
CA ALA A 74 3.38 14.17 -2.42
C ALA A 74 4.27 13.11 -1.73
N SER A 75 3.82 11.85 -1.61
CA SER A 75 4.70 10.71 -1.30
C SER A 75 5.49 10.30 -2.54
N ASN A 76 4.87 10.40 -3.72
CA ASN A 76 5.51 10.24 -5.03
C ASN A 76 6.07 11.57 -5.59
N LEU A 77 6.54 12.48 -4.71
CA LEU A 77 7.17 13.76 -5.11
C LEU A 77 8.68 13.64 -5.39
N GLU A 78 9.32 12.55 -4.97
CA GLU A 78 10.37 12.02 -5.84
C GLU A 78 9.66 11.46 -7.07
N PRO A 79 9.96 11.91 -8.30
CA PRO A 79 9.34 11.40 -9.53
C PRO A 79 9.89 10.01 -9.91
N SER A 80 9.94 9.13 -8.92
CA SER A 80 9.84 7.70 -9.05
C SER A 80 8.34 7.46 -9.36
N GLU A 81 7.89 7.10 -10.55
CA GLU A 81 8.35 5.92 -11.28
C GLU A 81 8.71 4.74 -10.36
N GLU A 82 8.32 4.66 -9.09
CA GLU A 82 8.70 3.54 -8.19
C GLU A 82 8.02 2.25 -8.65
N HIS A 83 6.71 2.37 -8.83
CA HIS A 83 5.85 1.42 -9.52
C HIS A 83 6.22 1.23 -11.02
N GLY A 84 7.12 2.05 -11.57
CA GLY A 84 7.70 1.96 -12.92
C GLY A 84 9.12 1.38 -12.94
N ILE A 85 9.86 1.48 -11.84
CA ILE A 85 11.24 1.01 -11.62
C ILE A 85 11.16 -0.48 -11.30
N PHE A 86 10.27 -0.90 -10.40
CA PHE A 86 9.99 -2.33 -10.24
C PHE A 86 9.38 -2.99 -11.50
N LYS A 87 8.83 -2.20 -12.44
CA LYS A 87 8.35 -2.67 -13.77
C LYS A 87 9.38 -2.56 -14.90
N SER A 88 10.43 -1.75 -14.76
CA SER A 88 11.48 -1.57 -15.78
C SER A 88 12.79 -2.27 -15.39
N LEU A 89 13.00 -2.54 -14.11
CA LEU A 89 14.04 -3.41 -13.60
C LEU A 89 13.63 -4.89 -13.78
N PRO A 90 14.59 -5.77 -14.08
CA PRO A 90 14.40 -7.21 -13.98
C PRO A 90 13.98 -7.63 -12.56
N MET A 91 12.97 -8.50 -12.47
CA MET A 91 12.42 -9.06 -11.22
C MET A 91 13.46 -9.49 -10.17
N PRO A 92 14.63 -10.08 -10.50
CA PRO A 92 15.65 -10.42 -9.49
C PRO A 92 16.21 -9.20 -8.74
N ILE A 93 16.34 -8.04 -9.40
CA ILE A 93 16.81 -6.80 -8.77
C ILE A 93 15.73 -6.24 -7.85
N CYS A 94 14.47 -6.26 -8.30
CA CYS A 94 13.29 -5.88 -7.50
C CYS A 94 13.24 -6.68 -6.19
N LYS A 95 13.34 -8.01 -6.29
CA LYS A 95 13.37 -8.92 -5.13
C LYS A 95 14.55 -8.65 -4.18
N MET A 96 15.74 -8.36 -4.71
CA MET A 96 16.91 -7.98 -3.90
C MET A 96 16.71 -6.66 -3.13
N ILE A 97 16.06 -5.66 -3.75
CA ILE A 97 15.74 -4.38 -3.10
C ILE A 97 14.67 -4.58 -2.00
N LEU A 98 13.58 -5.29 -2.30
CA LEU A 98 12.51 -5.58 -1.33
C LEU A 98 13.06 -6.32 -0.10
N ASN A 99 13.92 -7.32 -0.32
CA ASN A 99 14.65 -8.01 0.75
C ASN A 99 15.46 -7.02 1.62
N TYR A 100 16.32 -6.19 1.00
CA TYR A 100 17.14 -5.22 1.73
C TYR A 100 16.31 -4.22 2.56
N LEU A 101 15.16 -3.78 2.05
CA LEU A 101 14.28 -2.83 2.72
C LEU A 101 13.46 -3.45 3.85
N TYR A 102 12.91 -4.66 3.67
CA TYR A 102 11.81 -5.17 4.50
C TYR A 102 12.13 -6.43 5.32
N ASN A 103 13.20 -7.16 5.02
CA ASN A 103 13.50 -8.44 5.69
C ASN A 103 13.81 -8.31 7.20
N ASN A 104 14.39 -7.18 7.62
CA ASN A 104 14.64 -6.92 9.04
C ASN A 104 13.31 -6.76 9.81
N TYR A 105 12.40 -5.94 9.30
CA TYR A 105 11.08 -5.72 9.90
C TYR A 105 10.27 -7.03 10.02
N MET A 106 10.31 -7.90 9.00
CA MET A 106 9.70 -9.24 9.06
C MET A 106 10.33 -10.18 10.09
N THR A 107 11.62 -10.01 10.38
CA THR A 107 12.37 -10.86 11.32
C THR A 107 12.06 -10.51 12.78
N ASP A 108 11.78 -9.25 13.07
CA ASP A 108 11.49 -8.75 14.42
C ASP A 108 10.00 -8.87 14.80
N SER A 109 9.17 -9.49 13.94
CA SER A 109 7.72 -9.59 14.11
C SER A 109 7.28 -10.92 14.70
N TYR A 110 6.46 -10.88 15.75
CA TYR A 110 5.95 -12.06 16.47
C TYR A 110 5.35 -13.11 15.53
N LEU A 111 4.61 -12.69 14.49
CA LEU A 111 3.86 -13.60 13.63
C LEU A 111 4.77 -14.57 12.87
N PHE A 112 6.00 -14.14 12.55
CA PHE A 112 6.96 -14.89 11.75
C PHE A 112 8.09 -15.52 12.59
N GLU A 113 7.95 -15.54 13.92
CA GLU A 113 8.86 -16.28 14.79
C GLU A 113 8.82 -17.79 14.45
N GLY A 114 9.98 -18.45 14.48
CA GLY A 114 10.14 -19.84 14.04
C GLY A 114 9.98 -20.09 12.52
N VAL A 115 9.47 -19.15 11.72
CA VAL A 115 9.37 -19.29 10.26
C VAL A 115 10.76 -19.21 9.63
N SER A 116 11.05 -20.09 8.65
CA SER A 116 12.36 -20.12 7.99
C SER A 116 12.61 -18.89 7.11
N ASN A 117 13.88 -18.49 6.98
CA ASN A 117 14.26 -17.31 6.20
C ASN A 117 13.80 -17.39 4.73
N ALA A 118 13.79 -18.60 4.13
CA ALA A 118 13.31 -18.78 2.76
C ALA A 118 11.83 -18.37 2.59
N ILE A 119 10.98 -18.68 3.58
CA ILE A 119 9.56 -18.33 3.54
C ILE A 119 9.32 -16.87 3.90
N ARG A 120 10.10 -16.28 4.82
CA ARG A 120 10.08 -14.82 5.06
C ARG A 120 10.42 -14.05 3.79
N LEU A 121 11.47 -14.47 3.07
CA LEU A 121 11.84 -13.89 1.78
C LEU A 121 10.74 -14.04 0.74
N GLN A 122 10.09 -15.21 0.65
CA GLN A 122 8.92 -15.41 -0.23
C GLN A 122 7.80 -14.42 0.11
N LEU A 123 7.43 -14.29 1.40
CA LEU A 123 6.42 -13.33 1.86
C LEU A 123 6.82 -11.88 1.57
N VAL A 124 8.09 -11.48 1.74
CA VAL A 124 8.59 -10.13 1.39
C VAL A 124 8.43 -9.84 -0.10
N HIS A 125 8.67 -10.83 -0.97
CA HIS A 125 8.59 -10.64 -2.42
C HIS A 125 7.16 -10.50 -2.95
N GLU A 126 6.18 -11.05 -2.24
CA GLU A 126 4.76 -10.97 -2.59
C GLU A 126 4.02 -9.84 -1.86
N MET A 127 4.72 -9.09 -0.99
CA MET A 127 4.19 -7.93 -0.27
C MET A 127 4.30 -6.64 -1.08
N GLU A 128 3.21 -5.87 -1.14
CA GLU A 128 3.17 -4.58 -1.82
C GLU A 128 3.25 -3.41 -0.81
N PRO A 129 4.17 -2.44 -0.97
CA PRO A 129 4.22 -1.26 -0.12
C PRO A 129 3.09 -0.28 -0.45
N VAL A 130 2.33 0.14 0.57
CA VAL A 130 1.21 1.07 0.47
C VAL A 130 1.36 2.19 1.50
N PHE A 131 1.05 3.43 1.10
CA PHE A 131 1.12 4.60 1.96
C PHE A 131 -0.28 5.11 2.31
N TYR A 132 -0.50 5.40 3.58
CA TYR A 132 -1.74 5.97 4.12
C TYR A 132 -1.46 7.26 4.90
N LEU A 133 -2.46 8.12 5.01
CA LEU A 133 -2.33 9.43 5.63
C LEU A 133 -2.84 9.40 7.06
N ALA A 134 -2.54 10.43 7.86
CA ALA A 134 -3.19 10.59 9.16
C ALA A 134 -4.73 10.57 9.02
N ASN A 135 -5.41 9.82 9.88
CA ASN A 135 -6.86 9.64 9.92
C ASN A 135 -7.50 8.94 8.71
N SER A 136 -6.73 8.22 7.88
CA SER A 136 -7.26 7.33 6.85
C SER A 136 -7.75 6.01 7.44
N THR A 137 -8.91 5.53 6.99
CA THR A 137 -9.39 4.18 7.32
C THR A 137 -8.73 3.16 6.38
N VAL A 138 -8.07 2.15 6.96
CA VAL A 138 -7.35 1.08 6.23
C VAL A 138 -8.16 -0.20 6.16
N ILE A 139 -8.90 -0.52 7.22
CA ILE A 139 -9.83 -1.66 7.31
C ILE A 139 -11.12 -1.15 7.92
N LEU A 140 -12.27 -1.60 7.41
CA LEU A 140 -13.57 -1.41 8.06
C LEU A 140 -13.96 -2.67 8.84
N GLN A 141 -14.56 -2.47 10.02
CA GLN A 141 -15.18 -3.58 10.76
C GLN A 141 -16.29 -4.23 9.92
N ASP A 142 -16.49 -5.54 10.12
CA ASP A 142 -17.48 -6.38 9.43
C ASP A 142 -17.25 -6.52 7.91
N GLU A 143 -16.18 -5.93 7.37
CA GLU A 143 -15.71 -6.17 6.01
C GLU A 143 -15.08 -7.56 5.89
N PHE A 144 -15.19 -8.15 4.70
CA PHE A 144 -14.61 -9.46 4.42
C PHE A 144 -13.09 -9.34 4.20
N PRO A 145 -12.24 -10.16 4.85
CA PRO A 145 -10.79 -10.00 4.84
C PRO A 145 -10.19 -10.39 3.48
N VAL A 146 -9.78 -9.39 2.69
CA VAL A 146 -9.09 -9.61 1.39
C VAL A 146 -7.57 -9.62 1.51
N CYS A 147 -7.02 -8.96 2.52
CA CYS A 147 -5.58 -8.84 2.79
C CYS A 147 -5.33 -8.52 4.27
N PHE A 148 -4.08 -8.63 4.70
CA PHE A 148 -3.62 -8.09 5.99
C PHE A 148 -2.46 -7.12 5.77
N TYR A 149 -2.10 -6.38 6.81
CA TYR A 149 -1.09 -5.34 6.75
C TYR A 149 -0.01 -5.50 7.82
N PHE A 150 1.22 -5.22 7.42
CA PHE A 150 2.38 -5.08 8.30
C PHE A 150 2.75 -3.59 8.39
N VAL A 151 2.99 -3.06 9.59
CA VAL A 151 3.40 -1.65 9.78
C VAL A 151 4.91 -1.52 9.67
N VAL A 152 5.40 -0.82 8.64
CA VAL A 152 6.83 -0.47 8.50
C VAL A 152 7.13 0.84 9.23
N ARG A 153 6.23 1.82 9.11
CA ARG A 153 6.37 3.15 9.72
C ARG A 153 5.01 3.73 10.07
N GLY A 154 4.95 4.47 11.17
CA GLY A 154 3.74 5.12 11.67
C GLY A 154 2.98 4.25 12.68
N SER A 155 1.72 4.61 12.93
CA SER A 155 0.86 3.94 13.90
C SER A 155 -0.62 3.93 13.47
N VAL A 156 -1.32 2.85 13.81
CA VAL A 156 -2.71 2.56 13.43
C VAL A 156 -3.53 2.24 14.68
N GLU A 157 -4.60 2.99 14.94
CA GLU A 157 -5.61 2.66 15.95
C GLU A 157 -6.50 1.54 15.44
N LEU A 158 -6.77 0.55 16.27
CA LEU A 158 -7.77 -0.48 16.03
C LEU A 158 -8.97 -0.19 16.93
N LYS A 159 -10.15 -0.01 16.37
CA LYS A 159 -11.36 0.31 17.14
C LYS A 159 -12.50 -0.60 16.78
N SER A 160 -13.14 -1.16 17.81
CA SER A 160 -14.30 -2.03 17.62
C SER A 160 -15.57 -1.32 18.07
N PHE A 161 -16.59 -1.33 17.24
CA PHE A 161 -17.88 -0.72 17.47
C PHE A 161 -18.91 -1.81 17.77
N LYS A 162 -19.35 -1.90 19.03
CA LYS A 162 -20.29 -2.95 19.50
C LYS A 162 -21.37 -2.34 20.37
N ASN A 163 -22.63 -2.75 20.15
CA ASN A 163 -23.80 -2.26 20.88
C ASN A 163 -23.94 -0.73 20.89
N GLY A 164 -23.53 -0.05 19.81
CA GLY A 164 -23.56 1.40 19.71
C GLY A 164 -22.40 2.14 20.41
N VAL A 165 -21.41 1.42 20.94
CA VAL A 165 -20.27 1.97 21.68
C VAL A 165 -18.97 1.63 20.94
N GLU A 166 -18.17 2.66 20.68
CA GLU A 166 -16.79 2.53 20.18
C GLU A 166 -15.86 2.16 21.35
N ARG A 167 -15.05 1.12 21.17
CA ARG A 167 -14.01 0.68 22.12
C ARG A 167 -12.66 0.66 21.43
N ASP A 168 -11.62 1.00 22.18
CA ASP A 168 -10.24 0.77 21.75
C ASP A 168 -9.99 -0.75 21.74
N ALA A 169 -9.42 -1.24 20.64
CA ALA A 169 -9.03 -2.64 20.44
C ALA A 169 -7.51 -2.78 20.26
N GLY A 170 -6.76 -1.69 20.46
CA GLY A 170 -5.30 -1.66 20.45
C GLY A 170 -4.71 -0.65 19.46
N THR A 171 -3.38 -0.59 19.44
CA THR A 171 -2.63 0.21 18.47
C THR A 171 -1.54 -0.64 17.84
N ALA A 172 -1.53 -0.76 16.51
CA ALA A 172 -0.42 -1.35 15.77
C ALA A 172 0.63 -0.27 15.47
N ILE A 173 1.88 -0.53 15.88
CA ILE A 173 3.06 0.30 15.59
C ILE A 173 4.02 -0.45 14.67
N ALA A 174 5.11 0.21 14.24
CA ALA A 174 6.15 -0.40 13.40
C ALA A 174 6.63 -1.76 13.97
N GLY A 175 6.64 -2.80 13.13
CA GLY A 175 6.92 -4.19 13.53
C GLY A 175 5.67 -5.05 13.77
N ASN A 176 4.50 -4.43 13.99
CA ASN A 176 3.25 -5.16 14.22
C ASN A 176 2.51 -5.50 12.92
N VAL A 177 1.68 -6.53 13.01
CA VAL A 177 0.74 -6.99 11.99
C VAL A 177 -0.69 -6.74 12.45
N PHE A 178 -1.57 -6.34 11.53
CA PHE A 178 -3.01 -6.23 11.80
C PHE A 178 -3.88 -6.76 10.65
N GLY A 179 -5.07 -7.29 11.00
CA GLY A 179 -6.02 -7.92 10.07
C GLY A 179 -5.72 -9.40 9.77
N GLN A 180 -4.61 -9.94 10.26
CA GLN A 180 -4.13 -11.30 9.99
C GLN A 180 -5.04 -12.39 10.58
N SER A 181 -5.60 -12.20 11.78
CA SER A 181 -6.48 -13.17 12.44
C SER A 181 -7.68 -13.50 11.55
N CYS A 182 -8.32 -12.46 11.02
CA CYS A 182 -9.50 -12.56 10.17
C CYS A 182 -9.16 -13.18 8.80
N VAL A 183 -8.00 -12.83 8.23
CA VAL A 183 -7.43 -13.47 7.02
C VAL A 183 -7.20 -14.97 7.22
N LEU A 184 -6.68 -15.38 8.39
CA LEU A 184 -6.37 -16.78 8.70
C LEU A 184 -7.64 -17.63 8.90
N CYS A 185 -8.63 -17.14 9.65
CA CYS A 185 -9.88 -17.86 9.92
C CYS A 185 -11.01 -17.61 8.91
N ASN A 186 -10.83 -16.68 7.97
CA ASN A 186 -11.82 -16.29 6.95
C ASN A 186 -13.15 -15.78 7.58
N LYS A 187 -13.04 -14.97 8.64
CA LYS A 187 -14.15 -14.28 9.32
C LYS A 187 -14.14 -12.78 9.01
N PRO A 188 -15.26 -12.06 9.11
CA PRO A 188 -15.29 -10.60 8.98
C PRO A 188 -14.33 -9.89 9.95
N GLN A 189 -13.85 -8.70 9.59
CA GLN A 189 -12.89 -7.93 10.37
C GLN A 189 -13.47 -7.47 11.72
N LEU A 190 -12.78 -7.78 12.82
CA LEU A 190 -13.24 -7.49 14.20
C LEU A 190 -13.23 -6.00 14.59
N PHE A 191 -12.48 -5.19 13.83
CA PHE A 191 -12.22 -3.78 14.14
C PHE A 191 -12.09 -2.94 12.86
N THR A 192 -12.35 -1.65 13.01
CA THR A 192 -11.95 -0.63 12.05
C THR A 192 -10.52 -0.20 12.36
N ALA A 193 -9.62 -0.29 11.37
CA ALA A 193 -8.23 0.13 11.50
C ALA A 193 -8.06 1.54 10.91
N LYS A 194 -7.61 2.51 11.71
CA LYS A 194 -7.46 3.92 11.31
C LYS A 194 -6.09 4.45 11.68
N THR A 195 -5.37 5.01 10.73
CA THR A 195 -4.04 5.59 10.94
C THR A 195 -4.08 6.82 11.85
N ARG A 196 -3.11 6.96 12.77
CA ARG A 196 -2.90 8.19 13.55
C ARG A 196 -2.12 9.26 12.77
N GLU A 197 -1.17 8.80 11.95
CA GLU A 197 -0.18 9.62 11.26
C GLU A 197 0.02 9.11 9.81
N VAL A 198 1.02 9.63 9.10
CA VAL A 198 1.40 9.07 7.79
C VAL A 198 2.07 7.71 8.00
N CYS A 199 1.44 6.67 7.49
CA CYS A 199 1.89 5.29 7.67
C CYS A 199 2.41 4.69 6.36
N GLN A 200 3.50 3.93 6.46
CA GLN A 200 3.97 3.02 5.41
C GLN A 200 3.66 1.60 5.86
N LEU A 201 2.84 0.91 5.08
CA LEU A 201 2.40 -0.46 5.33
C LEU A 201 2.90 -1.38 4.22
N LEU A 202 3.09 -2.66 4.52
CA LEU A 202 3.15 -3.72 3.52
C LEU A 202 1.82 -4.47 3.52
N LYS A 203 1.19 -4.60 2.35
CA LYS A 203 -0.03 -5.37 2.12
C LYS A 203 0.34 -6.76 1.62
N LEU A 204 -0.27 -7.81 2.18
CA LEU A 204 -0.24 -9.15 1.60
C LEU A 204 -1.66 -9.68 1.44
N ASP A 205 -1.97 -10.16 0.23
CA ASP A 205 -3.30 -10.66 -0.11
C ASP A 205 -3.57 -12.05 0.51
N ARG A 206 -4.82 -12.26 0.93
CA ARG A 206 -5.27 -13.47 1.63
C ARG A 206 -5.00 -14.73 0.82
N ASP A 207 -5.21 -14.68 -0.49
CA ASP A 207 -5.10 -15.85 -1.35
C ASP A 207 -3.62 -16.24 -1.53
N THR A 208 -2.76 -15.25 -1.78
CA THR A 208 -1.30 -15.43 -1.83
C THR A 208 -0.73 -15.96 -0.52
N LEU A 209 -1.17 -15.45 0.64
CA LEU A 209 -0.80 -16.01 1.94
C LEU A 209 -1.23 -17.49 2.03
N ASN A 210 -2.50 -17.79 1.77
CA ASN A 210 -3.00 -19.17 1.88
C ASN A 210 -2.26 -20.14 0.97
N ASP A 211 -1.84 -19.72 -0.23
CA ASP A 211 -1.07 -20.58 -1.14
C ASP A 211 0.36 -20.83 -0.61
N ILE A 212 1.06 -19.80 -0.12
CA ILE A 212 2.36 -19.96 0.56
C ILE A 212 2.26 -20.90 1.78
N LEU A 213 1.18 -20.78 2.56
CA LEU A 213 0.95 -21.62 3.75
C LEU A 213 0.63 -23.08 3.39
N LYS A 214 -0.16 -23.34 2.33
CA LYS A 214 -0.42 -24.71 1.82
C LYS A 214 0.86 -25.39 1.35
N GLU A 215 1.73 -24.66 0.66
CA GLU A 215 3.04 -25.16 0.21
C GLU A 215 3.99 -25.45 1.38
N ASN A 216 3.80 -24.78 2.53
CA ASN A 216 4.72 -24.83 3.67
C ASN A 216 4.02 -25.12 5.01
N PRO A 217 3.53 -26.35 5.27
CA PRO A 217 2.75 -26.67 6.46
C PRO A 217 3.46 -26.36 7.80
N ILE A 218 4.79 -26.47 7.86
CA ILE A 218 5.58 -26.12 9.06
C ILE A 218 5.51 -24.61 9.34
N ALA A 219 5.61 -23.78 8.29
CA ALA A 219 5.46 -22.34 8.45
C ALA A 219 4.02 -21.96 8.81
N ALA A 220 3.02 -22.67 8.27
CA ALA A 220 1.62 -22.49 8.62
C ALA A 220 1.34 -22.81 10.10
N SER A 221 1.82 -23.96 10.61
CA SER A 221 1.66 -24.33 12.02
C SER A 221 2.32 -23.30 12.95
N ASN A 222 3.55 -22.87 12.66
CA ASN A 222 4.24 -21.83 13.44
C ASN A 222 3.49 -20.49 13.44
N ILE A 223 3.04 -20.00 12.27
CA ILE A 223 2.27 -18.75 12.15
C ILE A 223 0.95 -18.83 12.92
N MET A 224 0.26 -19.98 12.86
CA MET A 224 -0.97 -20.20 13.64
C MET A 224 -0.70 -20.25 15.14
N ASP A 225 0.39 -20.88 15.61
CA ASP A 225 0.75 -20.92 17.03
C ASP A 225 1.10 -19.53 17.58
N ASN A 226 1.87 -18.73 16.84
CA ASN A 226 2.22 -17.36 17.21
C ASN A 226 0.96 -16.48 17.34
N GLU A 227 0.00 -16.62 16.41
CA GLU A 227 -1.28 -15.91 16.43
C GLU A 227 -2.20 -16.39 17.57
N ILE A 228 -2.29 -17.72 17.81
CA ILE A 228 -3.05 -18.32 18.91
C ILE A 228 -2.53 -17.82 20.27
N LEU A 229 -1.21 -17.68 20.43
CA LEU A 229 -0.59 -17.20 21.66
C LEU A 229 -1.04 -15.77 22.00
N ILE A 230 -0.89 -14.83 21.06
CA ILE A 230 -1.28 -13.43 21.29
C ILE A 230 -2.80 -13.28 21.43
N LEU A 231 -3.60 -14.03 20.65
CA LEU A 231 -5.06 -13.98 20.81
C LEU A 231 -5.52 -14.50 22.18
N LYS A 232 -4.82 -15.44 22.80
CA LYS A 232 -5.10 -15.88 24.18
C LYS A 232 -4.84 -14.77 25.19
N GLU A 233 -3.69 -14.11 25.11
CA GLU A 233 -3.35 -12.97 25.96
C GLU A 233 -4.40 -11.84 25.83
N LEU A 234 -4.77 -11.47 24.60
CA LEU A 234 -5.77 -10.43 24.35
C LEU A 234 -7.18 -10.81 24.83
N VAL A 235 -7.59 -12.08 24.69
CA VAL A 235 -8.88 -12.58 25.19
C VAL A 235 -8.91 -12.58 26.73
N GLU A 236 -7.81 -12.92 27.40
CA GLU A 236 -7.71 -12.85 28.86
C GLU A 236 -7.80 -11.40 29.39
N GLU A 237 -7.20 -10.43 28.69
CA GLU A 237 -7.27 -9.01 29.05
C GLU A 237 -8.63 -8.37 28.78
N HIS A 238 -9.24 -8.63 27.61
CA HIS A 238 -10.40 -7.88 27.11
C HIS A 238 -11.73 -8.61 27.29
N ASN A 239 -11.70 -9.94 27.50
CA ASN A 239 -12.87 -10.81 27.62
C ASN A 239 -13.91 -10.60 26.49
N ASP A 240 -13.42 -10.44 25.26
CA ASP A 240 -14.26 -10.15 24.09
C ASP A 240 -14.74 -11.46 23.42
N PRO A 241 -16.07 -11.64 23.23
CA PRO A 241 -16.62 -12.87 22.67
C PRO A 241 -16.24 -13.09 21.20
N ASP A 242 -16.02 -12.03 20.41
CA ASP A 242 -15.72 -12.17 18.98
C ASP A 242 -14.23 -12.49 18.76
N MET A 243 -13.34 -11.99 19.63
CA MET A 243 -11.95 -12.46 19.70
C MET A 243 -11.90 -13.95 20.10
N THR A 244 -12.78 -14.37 21.01
CA THR A 244 -12.88 -15.78 21.45
C THR A 244 -13.37 -16.70 20.32
N ASP A 245 -14.33 -16.26 19.49
CA ASP A 245 -14.76 -17.02 18.30
C ASP A 245 -13.67 -17.10 17.22
N VAL A 246 -12.93 -16.02 16.98
CA VAL A 246 -11.78 -16.03 16.05
C VAL A 246 -10.67 -16.95 16.54
N LEU A 247 -10.30 -16.90 17.82
CA LEU A 247 -9.34 -17.83 18.42
C LEU A 247 -9.77 -19.30 18.23
N GLY A 248 -11.03 -19.61 18.57
CA GLY A 248 -11.57 -20.96 18.42
C GLY A 248 -11.64 -21.44 16.96
N GLU A 249 -11.84 -20.55 15.99
CA GLU A 249 -11.82 -20.91 14.57
C GLU A 249 -10.39 -21.13 14.04
N ILE A 250 -9.39 -20.38 14.52
CA ILE A 250 -7.97 -20.61 14.19
C ILE A 250 -7.51 -21.96 14.77
N GLU A 251 -7.86 -22.28 16.02
CA GLU A 251 -7.56 -23.60 16.61
C GLU A 251 -8.22 -24.75 15.82
N ARG A 252 -9.50 -24.60 15.40
CA ARG A 252 -10.18 -25.58 14.54
C ARG A 252 -9.53 -25.72 13.17
N LYS A 253 -9.05 -24.63 12.57
CA LYS A 253 -8.34 -24.65 11.29
C LYS A 253 -7.01 -25.37 11.43
N LYS A 254 -6.20 -25.03 12.44
CA LYS A 254 -4.93 -25.71 12.73
C LYS A 254 -5.13 -27.22 12.90
N ALA A 255 -6.10 -27.63 13.73
CA ALA A 255 -6.40 -29.04 13.94
C ALA A 255 -6.89 -29.79 12.69
N ARG A 256 -7.46 -29.08 11.70
CA ARG A 256 -7.85 -29.64 10.40
C ARG A 256 -6.66 -29.78 9.45
N ASP A 257 -5.80 -28.77 9.41
CA ASP A 257 -4.62 -28.73 8.54
C ASP A 257 -3.51 -29.68 9.05
N GLU A 258 -3.46 -29.95 10.36
CA GLU A 258 -2.56 -30.93 10.99
C GLU A 258 -3.07 -32.39 10.94
N ALA A 259 -4.31 -32.63 10.50
CA ALA A 259 -4.91 -33.97 10.40
C ALA A 259 -4.75 -34.57 8.97
N PRO A 260 -3.71 -35.36 8.68
CA PRO A 260 -3.40 -35.75 7.32
C PRO A 260 -4.12 -37.07 7.00
N GLY A 261 -5.24 -36.97 6.28
CA GLY A 261 -5.85 -38.08 5.54
C GLY A 261 -6.37 -39.27 6.36
N ILE A 262 -7.65 -39.22 6.72
CA ILE A 262 -8.50 -40.44 6.73
C ILE A 262 -9.48 -40.32 5.55
N ALA A 263 -8.96 -40.55 4.35
CA ALA A 263 -9.70 -40.74 3.08
C ALA A 263 -8.79 -41.42 2.06
#